data_AF-Q9D111-F1
#
_entry.id   AF-Q9D111-F1
#
_cell.length_a   1.000
_cell.length_b   1.000
_cell.length_c   1.000
_cell.angle_alpha   90.00
_cell.angle_beta   90.00
_cell.angle_gamma   90.00
#
_symmetry.space_group_name_H-M   'P 1'
#
loop_
_entity.id
_entity.type
_entity.pdbx_description
1 polymer ?
#
loop_
_entity_poly.entity_id
_entity_poly.type
_entity_poly.pdbx_seq_one_letter_code
_entity_poly.pdbx_strand_id
1 'polypeptide(L)'
;MVAAVATAWLLLWAAACAQSEQDFYNFKAVNIRGKLVSLEKYRGSVSLVVNVASECGFTDQNYRALQQLQRDLGPHHFNVLAFPCNQFGQQEPDTNREIENFARRTYSVSFPMFSKIAVTGTGCPPCLQVPNPRLLGRSPPGTSGST
;
A
#
# COMPACT_ATOMS: atom_id res chain seq x y z
N MET A 1 -46.62 3.86 31.64
CA MET A 1 -45.62 2.88 31.17
C MET A 1 -44.88 3.33 29.91
N VAL A 2 -44.58 4.63 29.74
CA VAL A 2 -43.89 5.16 28.52
C VAL A 2 -42.49 5.71 28.84
N ALA A 3 -42.22 6.08 30.10
CA ALA A 3 -40.96 6.68 30.51
C ALA A 3 -39.76 5.71 30.60
N ALA A 4 -40.00 4.42 30.88
CA ALA A 4 -38.93 3.44 31.07
C ALA A 4 -38.30 2.94 29.74
N VAL A 5 -38.99 3.12 28.61
CA VAL A 5 -38.49 2.68 27.30
C VAL A 5 -37.55 3.74 26.73
N ALA A 6 -37.84 5.03 26.89
CA ALA A 6 -37.00 6.10 26.36
C ALA A 6 -35.56 6.10 26.92
N THR A 7 -35.37 5.70 28.17
CA THR A 7 -34.05 5.65 28.82
C THR A 7 -33.20 4.45 28.38
N ALA A 8 -33.83 3.31 28.03
CA ALA A 8 -33.14 2.16 27.47
C ALA A 8 -32.59 2.44 26.06
N TRP A 9 -33.30 3.23 25.26
CA TRP A 9 -32.88 3.63 23.92
C TRP A 9 -31.76 4.69 23.93
N LEU A 10 -31.70 5.54 24.96
CA LEU A 10 -30.61 6.50 25.16
C LEU A 10 -29.29 5.83 25.61
N LEU A 11 -29.35 4.73 26.37
CA LEU A 11 -28.15 3.99 26.78
C LEU A 11 -27.60 3.06 25.69
N LEU A 12 -28.44 2.64 24.73
CA LEU A 12 -28.01 1.82 23.60
C LEU A 12 -27.33 2.61 22.47
N TRP A 13 -27.47 3.94 22.42
CA TRP A 13 -26.81 4.76 21.40
C TRP A 13 -25.36 5.13 21.77
N ALA A 14 -25.05 5.26 23.08
CA ALA A 14 -23.72 5.64 23.55
C ALA A 14 -22.64 4.56 23.34
N ALA A 15 -23.02 3.29 23.21
CA ALA A 15 -22.07 2.18 23.04
C ALA A 15 -21.60 1.97 21.58
N ALA A 16 -22.22 2.63 20.59
CA ALA A 16 -21.92 2.42 19.17
C ALA A 16 -20.79 3.31 18.62
N CYS A 17 -20.12 4.11 19.46
CA CYS A 17 -19.11 5.09 19.02
C CYS A 17 -17.66 4.75 19.41
N ALA A 18 -17.36 3.47 19.70
CA ALA A 18 -15.98 3.00 19.88
C ALA A 18 -15.57 2.12 18.70
N GLN A 19 -15.48 2.71 17.50
CA GLN A 19 -14.67 2.12 16.43
C GLN A 19 -13.20 2.33 16.81
N SER A 20 -12.49 1.25 17.13
CA SER A 20 -11.04 1.29 17.23
C SER A 20 -10.46 1.48 15.83
N GLU A 21 -10.14 2.73 15.49
CA GLU A 21 -9.29 3.02 14.35
C GLU A 21 -7.93 2.34 14.60
N GLN A 22 -7.63 1.29 13.84
CA GLN A 22 -6.32 0.66 13.92
C GLN A 22 -5.29 1.61 13.31
N ASP A 23 -4.48 2.22 14.18
CA ASP A 23 -3.36 3.07 13.78
C ASP A 23 -2.42 2.31 12.81
N PHE A 24 -2.13 2.93 11.66
CA PHE A 24 -1.24 2.40 10.62
C PHE A 24 0.10 1.91 11.20
N TYR A 25 0.60 2.59 12.23
CA TYR A 25 1.91 2.29 12.79
C TYR A 25 1.95 1.03 13.66
N ASN A 26 0.78 0.51 14.07
CA ASN A 26 0.68 -0.77 14.79
C ASN A 26 0.88 -1.99 13.87
N PHE A 27 0.84 -1.81 12.55
CA PHE A 27 1.05 -2.90 11.60
C PHE A 27 2.53 -3.27 11.46
N LYS A 28 2.75 -4.52 11.05
CA LYS A 28 4.05 -5.04 10.64
C LYS A 28 3.96 -5.55 9.22
N ALA A 29 5.04 -5.37 8.45
CA ALA A 29 5.13 -5.84 7.08
C ALA A 29 6.47 -6.55 6.85
N VAL A 30 6.47 -7.59 6.02
CA VAL A 30 7.69 -8.28 5.62
C VAL A 30 8.36 -7.42 4.55
N ASN A 31 9.61 -7.02 4.76
CA ASN A 31 10.36 -6.28 3.76
C ASN A 31 10.68 -7.15 2.53
N ILE A 32 11.21 -6.57 1.45
CA ILE A 32 11.49 -7.31 0.21
C ILE A 32 12.54 -8.43 0.38
N ARG A 33 13.30 -8.42 1.48
CA ARG A 33 14.30 -9.45 1.84
C ARG A 33 13.79 -10.50 2.83
N GLY A 34 12.49 -10.53 3.11
CA GLY A 34 11.88 -11.54 3.98
C GLY A 34 11.95 -11.24 5.48
N LYS A 35 12.41 -10.07 5.91
CA LYS A 35 12.45 -9.68 7.33
C LYS A 35 11.19 -8.95 7.75
N LEU A 36 10.57 -9.34 8.85
CA LEU A 36 9.45 -8.61 9.44
C LEU A 36 9.91 -7.25 10.00
N VAL A 37 9.23 -6.17 9.60
CA VAL A 37 9.52 -4.78 9.98
C VAL A 37 8.27 -4.14 10.58
N SER A 38 8.43 -3.45 11.71
CA SER A 38 7.36 -2.66 12.33
C SER A 38 7.17 -1.34 11.58
N LEU A 39 5.93 -0.98 11.23
CA LEU A 39 5.65 0.31 10.57
C LEU A 39 5.77 1.49 11.54
N GLU A 40 5.71 1.24 12.85
CA GLU A 40 6.08 2.19 13.92
C GLU A 40 7.40 2.93 13.66
N LYS A 41 8.36 2.29 12.96
CA LYS A 41 9.63 2.93 12.56
C LYS A 41 9.42 4.22 11.76
N TYR A 42 8.30 4.36 11.05
CA TYR A 42 8.00 5.51 10.20
C TYR A 42 7.12 6.56 10.91
N ARG A 43 6.80 6.37 12.20
CA ARG A 43 6.02 7.35 12.97
C ARG A 43 6.74 8.70 13.01
N GLY A 44 5.96 9.78 12.89
CA GLY A 44 6.49 11.14 12.84
C GLY A 44 7.10 11.54 11.50
N SER A 45 7.06 10.66 10.49
CA SER A 45 7.38 10.97 9.10
C SER A 45 6.14 10.84 8.23
N VAL A 46 6.06 11.63 7.17
CA VAL A 46 5.03 11.43 6.14
C VAL A 46 5.40 10.18 5.34
N SER A 47 4.48 9.22 5.25
CA SER A 47 4.69 7.97 4.51
C SER A 47 3.77 7.91 3.29
N LEU A 48 4.35 7.84 2.09
CA LEU A 48 3.64 7.59 0.85
C LEU A 48 3.65 6.07 0.57
N VAL A 49 2.52 5.42 0.79
CA VAL A 49 2.34 3.98 0.60
C VAL A 49 1.85 3.71 -0.82
N VAL A 50 2.58 2.89 -1.59
CA VAL A 50 2.32 2.72 -3.03
C VAL A 50 2.43 1.25 -3.43
N ASN A 51 1.44 0.76 -4.18
CA ASN A 51 1.58 -0.51 -4.89
C ASN A 51 2.36 -0.31 -6.19
N VAL A 52 3.35 -1.16 -6.44
CA VAL A 52 4.22 -1.06 -7.63
C VAL A 52 4.18 -2.34 -8.46
N ALA A 53 4.52 -2.19 -9.74
CA ALA A 53 4.69 -3.26 -10.71
C ALA A 53 5.85 -2.92 -11.67
N SER A 54 6.55 -3.93 -12.15
CA SER A 54 7.79 -3.90 -12.92
C SER A 54 7.52 -4.02 -14.42
N GLU A 55 6.42 -4.66 -14.79
CA GLU A 55 5.97 -4.86 -16.17
C GLU A 55 4.72 -4.02 -16.49
N CYS A 56 4.63 -2.81 -15.93
CA CYS A 56 3.55 -1.87 -16.22
C CYS A 56 4.00 -0.84 -17.26
N GLY A 57 3.09 -0.43 -18.14
CA GLY A 57 3.34 0.68 -19.09
C GLY A 57 3.67 2.02 -18.41
N PHE A 58 3.40 2.14 -17.10
CA PHE A 58 3.74 3.30 -16.28
C PHE A 58 4.95 3.08 -15.36
N THR A 59 5.58 1.91 -15.36
CA THR A 59 6.67 1.56 -14.44
C THR A 59 7.79 2.58 -14.48
N ASP A 60 8.30 2.93 -15.67
CA ASP A 60 9.42 3.87 -15.80
C ASP A 60 9.08 5.24 -15.21
N GLN A 61 7.93 5.82 -15.59
CA GLN A 61 7.48 7.11 -15.07
C GLN A 61 7.28 7.08 -13.55
N ASN A 62 6.60 6.05 -13.03
CA ASN A 62 6.28 5.93 -11.62
C ASN A 62 7.54 5.76 -10.77
N TYR A 63 8.44 4.84 -11.12
CA TYR A 63 9.67 4.62 -10.35
C TYR A 63 10.57 5.85 -10.33
N ARG A 64 10.73 6.54 -11.46
CA ARG A 64 11.51 7.79 -11.51
C ARG A 64 10.90 8.88 -10.63
N ALA A 65 9.59 9.08 -10.70
CA ALA A 65 8.90 10.08 -9.88
C ALA A 65 8.99 9.75 -8.39
N LEU A 66 8.78 8.50 -8.00
CA LEU A 66 8.90 8.05 -6.61
C LEU A 66 10.33 8.20 -6.09
N GLN A 67 11.33 7.86 -6.91
CA GLN A 67 12.73 8.03 -6.53
C GLN A 67 13.12 9.51 -6.42
N GLN A 68 12.60 10.37 -7.29
CA GLN A 68 12.76 11.81 -7.17
C GLN A 68 12.18 12.34 -5.85
N LEU A 69 10.93 11.97 -5.54
CA LEU A 69 10.30 12.35 -4.26
C LEU A 69 11.09 11.87 -3.05
N GLN A 70 11.56 10.62 -3.07
CA GLN A 70 12.37 10.08 -1.99
C GLN A 70 13.68 10.85 -1.82
N ARG A 71 14.32 11.25 -2.92
CA ARG A 71 15.57 12.01 -2.89
C ARG A 71 15.34 13.41 -2.33
N ASP A 72 14.30 14.10 -2.79
CA ASP A 72 14.07 15.50 -2.46
C ASP A 72 13.47 15.67 -1.07
N LEU A 73 12.54 14.79 -0.68
CA LEU A 73 11.79 14.91 0.58
C LEU A 73 12.31 13.98 1.67
N GLY A 74 13.09 12.94 1.33
CA GLY A 74 13.64 11.98 2.30
C GLY A 74 14.36 12.63 3.50
N PRO A 75 15.23 13.63 3.29
CA PRO A 75 15.85 14.39 4.38
C PRO A 75 14.88 15.17 5.27
N HIS A 76 13.63 15.37 4.82
CA HIS A 76 12.58 16.13 5.49
C HIS A 76 11.50 15.22 6.10
N HIS A 77 11.90 14.09 6.67
CA HIS A 77 10.99 13.13 7.32
C HIS A 77 9.90 12.60 6.38
N PHE A 78 10.29 12.17 5.17
CA PHE A 78 9.40 11.53 4.20
C PHE A 78 9.91 10.15 3.77
N ASN A 79 8.99 9.20 3.58
CA ASN A 79 9.34 7.87 3.10
C ASN A 79 8.34 7.39 2.04
N VAL A 80 8.84 6.89 0.90
CA VAL A 80 8.06 6.03 0.02
C VAL A 80 8.10 4.60 0.58
N LEU A 81 6.95 3.97 0.76
CA LEU A 81 6.82 2.57 1.18
C LEU A 81 6.23 1.77 0.02
N ALA A 82 7.09 1.09 -0.74
CA ALA A 82 6.68 0.39 -1.96
C ALA A 82 6.30 -1.07 -1.71
N PHE A 83 5.11 -1.46 -2.16
CA PHE A 83 4.55 -2.81 -2.04
C PHE A 83 4.30 -3.42 -3.42
N PRO A 84 5.17 -4.32 -3.91
CA PRO A 84 4.94 -5.02 -5.17
C PRO A 84 3.60 -5.77 -5.16
N CYS A 85 2.84 -5.72 -6.25
CA CYS A 85 1.54 -6.38 -6.35
C CYS A 85 1.24 -6.91 -7.75
N ASN A 86 0.87 -8.20 -7.83
CA ASN A 86 0.60 -8.88 -9.10
C ASN A 86 -0.89 -8.93 -9.48
N GLN A 87 -1.78 -8.28 -8.74
CA GLN A 87 -3.24 -8.39 -8.94
C GLN A 87 -3.80 -7.47 -10.03
N PHE A 88 -2.97 -6.60 -10.61
CA PHE A 88 -3.36 -5.67 -11.68
C PHE A 88 -2.72 -6.10 -13.00
N GLY A 89 -3.45 -6.89 -13.79
CA GLY A 89 -2.97 -7.33 -15.10
C GLY A 89 -1.75 -8.27 -15.07
N GLN A 90 -1.43 -8.86 -13.92
CA GLN A 90 -0.29 -9.77 -13.73
C GLN A 90 1.08 -9.16 -14.08
N GLN A 91 1.24 -7.86 -13.82
CA GLN A 91 2.43 -7.07 -14.18
C GLN A 91 3.58 -7.12 -13.15
N GLU A 92 3.50 -8.03 -12.17
CA GLU A 92 4.55 -8.27 -11.17
C GLU A 92 4.76 -9.79 -10.94
N PRO A 93 5.08 -10.56 -11.99
CA PRO A 93 5.19 -12.02 -11.92
C PRO A 93 6.39 -12.47 -11.06
N ASP A 94 7.46 -11.68 -11.09
CA ASP A 94 8.78 -11.98 -10.53
C ASP A 94 8.84 -12.21 -9.02
N THR A 95 9.93 -12.82 -8.56
CA THR A 95 10.21 -13.00 -7.13
C THR A 95 10.64 -11.69 -6.48
N ASN A 96 10.50 -11.58 -5.16
CA ASN A 96 10.96 -10.40 -4.40
C ASN A 96 12.42 -10.02 -4.70
N ARG A 97 13.29 -11.01 -4.91
CA ARG A 97 14.71 -10.78 -5.22
C ARG A 97 14.90 -10.15 -6.60
N GLU A 98 14.17 -10.64 -7.60
CA GLU A 98 14.20 -10.10 -8.96
C GLU A 98 13.63 -8.69 -9.00
N ILE A 99 12.51 -8.45 -8.30
CA ILE A 99 11.89 -7.13 -8.17
C ILE A 99 12.85 -6.13 -7.50
N GLU A 100 13.50 -6.51 -6.39
CA GLU A 100 14.49 -5.64 -5.73
C GLU A 100 15.65 -5.32 -6.68
N ASN A 101 16.16 -6.33 -7.38
CA ASN A 101 17.26 -6.15 -8.33
C ASN A 101 16.87 -5.24 -9.49
N PHE A 102 15.68 -5.42 -10.07
CA PHE A 102 15.15 -4.56 -11.13
C PHE A 102 15.06 -3.11 -10.66
N ALA A 103 14.36 -2.87 -9.56
CA ALA A 103 14.14 -1.52 -9.03
C ALA A 103 15.47 -0.79 -8.72
N ARG A 104 16.43 -1.50 -8.13
CA ARG A 104 17.75 -0.92 -7.78
C ARG A 104 18.65 -0.74 -8.99
N ARG A 105 18.74 -1.71 -9.89
CA ARG A 105 19.66 -1.62 -11.04
C ARG A 105 19.16 -0.63 -12.09
N THR A 106 17.86 -0.58 -12.32
CA THR A 106 17.27 0.26 -13.37
C THR A 106 17.05 1.70 -12.91
N TYR A 107 16.59 1.89 -11.66
CA TYR A 107 16.17 3.21 -11.16
C TYR A 107 16.96 3.71 -9.96
N SER A 108 17.92 2.93 -9.45
CA SER A 108 18.68 3.27 -8.24
C SER A 108 17.77 3.56 -7.04
N VAL A 109 16.70 2.77 -6.90
CA VAL A 109 15.74 2.93 -5.80
C VAL A 109 16.43 2.91 -4.44
N SER A 110 16.21 3.96 -3.65
CA SER A 110 16.73 4.11 -2.29
C SER A 110 15.65 3.98 -1.21
N PHE A 111 14.37 4.04 -1.58
CA PHE A 111 13.26 3.91 -0.64
C PHE A 111 13.02 2.45 -0.17
N PRO A 112 12.38 2.26 1.01
CA PRO A 112 11.94 0.95 1.48
C PRO A 112 11.02 0.21 0.50
N MET A 113 11.37 -1.05 0.22
CA MET A 113 10.54 -1.99 -0.51
C MET A 113 10.13 -3.16 0.38
N PHE A 114 8.88 -3.59 0.22
CA PHE A 114 8.29 -4.70 0.95
C PHE A 114 8.14 -5.94 0.08
N SER A 115 7.85 -7.07 0.72
CA SER A 115 7.52 -8.31 0.01
C SER A 115 6.27 -8.10 -0.82
N LYS A 116 6.17 -8.83 -1.93
CA LYS A 116 4.98 -8.87 -2.78
C LYS A 116 3.76 -9.25 -1.93
N ILE A 117 2.67 -8.48 -2.09
CA ILE A 117 1.42 -8.70 -1.37
C ILE A 117 0.22 -8.75 -2.31
N ALA A 118 -0.85 -9.37 -1.85
CA ALA A 118 -2.18 -9.12 -2.36
C ALA A 118 -2.75 -7.87 -1.67
N VAL A 119 -3.35 -6.97 -2.45
CA VAL A 119 -4.07 -5.78 -1.98
C VAL A 119 -5.59 -5.96 -2.00
N THR A 120 -6.07 -7.11 -2.48
CA THR A 120 -7.48 -7.53 -2.42
C THR A 120 -7.61 -8.99 -1.97
N GLY A 121 -8.75 -9.32 -1.36
CA GLY A 121 -9.08 -10.68 -0.90
C GLY A 121 -8.56 -11.03 0.51
N THR A 122 -8.81 -12.28 0.91
CA THR A 122 -8.40 -12.86 2.19
C THR A 122 -6.88 -13.01 2.23
N GLY A 123 -6.17 -12.03 2.81
CA GLY A 123 -4.71 -11.98 2.81
C GLY A 123 -4.14 -10.58 2.58
N CYS A 124 -4.99 -9.63 2.18
CA CYS A 124 -4.62 -8.22 2.16
C CYS A 124 -4.50 -7.68 3.60
N PRO A 125 -3.36 -7.07 3.97
CA PRO A 125 -3.27 -6.31 5.21
C PRO A 125 -4.35 -5.21 5.22
N PRO A 126 -5.08 -5.00 6.33
CA PRO A 126 -6.16 -4.00 6.37
C PRO A 126 -5.72 -2.60 5.93
N CYS A 127 -4.49 -2.21 6.26
CA CYS A 127 -3.91 -0.92 5.88
C CYS A 127 -3.56 -0.76 4.40
N LEU A 128 -3.57 -1.84 3.62
CA LEU A 128 -3.18 -1.86 2.20
C LEU A 128 -4.35 -2.25 1.29
N GLN A 129 -5.56 -2.36 1.87
CA GLN A 129 -6.74 -2.75 1.13
C GLN A 129 -7.20 -1.64 0.20
N VAL A 130 -7.32 -1.98 -1.09
CA VAL A 130 -7.87 -1.06 -2.08
C VAL A 130 -9.38 -0.93 -1.86
N PRO A 131 -9.92 0.27 -1.58
CA PRO A 131 -11.34 0.44 -1.24
C PRO A 131 -12.31 0.14 -2.38
N ASN A 132 -11.82 0.07 -3.62
CA ASN A 132 -12.65 -0.10 -4.82
C ASN A 132 -12.10 -1.19 -5.76
N PRO A 133 -12.75 -2.37 -5.85
CA PRO A 133 -12.32 -3.45 -6.73
C PRO A 133 -12.44 -3.12 -8.23
N ARG A 134 -13.16 -2.07 -8.63
CA ARG A 134 -13.24 -1.63 -10.05
C ARG A 134 -11.92 -1.09 -10.61
N LEU A 135 -10.92 -0.84 -9.76
CA LEU A 135 -9.57 -0.47 -10.18
C LEU A 135 -8.74 -1.68 -10.63
N LEU A 136 -9.20 -2.90 -10.36
CA LEU A 136 -8.61 -4.15 -10.85
C LEU A 136 -9.06 -4.34 -12.32
N GLY A 137 -8.20 -4.00 -13.28
CA GLY A 137 -8.40 -4.39 -14.68
C GLY A 137 -8.75 -3.28 -15.68
N ARG A 138 -8.63 -1.99 -15.32
CA ARG A 138 -8.46 -0.95 -16.35
C ARG A 138 -7.01 -0.92 -16.79
N SER A 139 -6.66 -1.70 -17.80
CA SER A 139 -5.55 -1.31 -18.69
C SER A 139 -5.85 0.11 -19.20
N PRO A 140 -4.86 1.01 -19.26
CA PRO A 140 -5.08 2.32 -19.85
C PRO A 140 -5.62 2.16 -21.27
N PRO A 141 -6.62 2.95 -21.70
CA PRO A 141 -7.04 2.93 -23.09
C PRO A 141 -5.86 3.38 -23.96
N GLY A 142 -5.24 2.47 -24.71
CA GLY A 142 -4.27 2.86 -25.75
C GLY A 142 -2.96 2.06 -25.91
N THR A 143 -2.84 0.80 -25.48
CA THR A 143 -1.70 -0.06 -25.90
C THR A 143 -2.18 -1.34 -26.57
N SER A 144 -2.88 -1.20 -27.70
CA SER A 144 -2.94 -2.25 -28.73
C SER A 144 -1.80 -1.99 -29.72
N GLY A 145 -0.59 -2.45 -29.38
CA GLY A 145 0.52 -2.54 -30.32
C GLY A 145 0.49 -3.88 -31.01
N SER A 146 -0.31 -4.01 -32.06
CA SER A 146 -0.17 -5.08 -33.05
C SER A 146 0.83 -4.63 -34.13
N THR A 147 2.04 -5.19 -34.09
CA THR A 147 2.86 -5.59 -35.25
C THR A 147 4.01 -6.43 -34.75
#